data_AF-H3SEB6-F1
#
_entry.id   AF-H3SEB6-F1
#
_cell.length_a   1.000
_cell.length_b   1.000
_cell.length_c   1.000
_cell.angle_alpha   90.00
_cell.angle_beta   90.00
_cell.angle_gamma   90.00
#
_symmetry.space_group_name_H-M   'P 1'
#
loop_
_entity.id
_entity.type
_entity.pdbx_description
1 polymer ?
#
loop_
_entity_poly.entity_id
_entity_poly.type
_entity_poly.pdbx_seq_one_letter_code
_entity_poly.pdbx_strand_id
1 'polypeptide(L)' 'MIGFLIWVLSWVCLFWIWGEATERKGKQVGCLWAIVIFLLGPIGIIVYLILRNLD' A
#
# COMPACT_ATOMS: atom_id res chain seq x y z
N MET A 1 6.66 -19.74 11.85
CA MET A 1 7.65 -18.72 11.43
C MET A 1 7.26 -18.00 10.14
N ILE A 2 6.99 -18.69 9.03
CA ILE A 2 6.70 -18.06 7.73
C ILE A 2 5.46 -17.14 7.77
N GLY A 3 4.36 -17.58 8.39
CA GLY A 3 3.14 -16.75 8.49
C GLY A 3 3.33 -15.46 9.29
N PHE A 4 4.21 -15.46 10.30
CA PHE A 4 4.54 -14.25 11.06
C PHE A 4 5.35 -13.26 10.21
N LEU A 5 6.27 -13.78 9.38
CA LEU A 5 7.05 -12.96 8.46
C LEU A 5 6.15 -12.26 7.41
N ILE A 6 5.21 -13.00 6.82
CA ILE A 6 4.26 -12.47 5.84
C ILE A 6 3.37 -11.42 6.48
N TRP A 7 2.90 -11.66 7.71
CA TRP A 7 2.08 -10.70 8.45
C TRP A 7 2.85 -9.39 8.66
N VAL A 8 4.09 -9.44 9.17
CA VAL A 8 4.93 -8.25 9.35
C VAL A 8 5.19 -7.53 8.02
N LEU A 9 5.50 -8.27 6.96
CA LEU A 9 5.72 -7.70 5.61
C LEU A 9 4.47 -6.99 5.08
N SER A 10 3.27 -7.54 5.27
CA SER A 10 2.02 -6.89 4.86
C SER A 10 1.79 -5.57 5.58
N TRP A 11 2.08 -5.50 6.89
CA TRP A 11 1.98 -4.25 7.65
C TRP A 11 2.99 -3.22 7.17
N VAL A 12 4.25 -3.61 6.95
CA VAL A 12 5.29 -2.71 6.43
C VAL A 12 4.91 -2.18 5.05
N CYS A 13 4.40 -3.01 4.15
CA CYS A 13 3.94 -2.59 2.83
C CYS A 13 2.76 -1.59 2.92
N LEU A 14 1.78 -1.84 3.78
CA LEU A 14 0.66 -0.93 3.98
C LEU A 14 1.11 0.44 4.48
N PHE A 15 1.95 0.48 5.50
CA PHE A 15 2.48 1.73 6.04
C PHE A 15 3.38 2.46 5.04
N TRP A 16 4.18 1.72 4.27
CA TRP A 16 5.04 2.30 3.24
C TRP A 16 4.23 2.94 2.11
N ILE A 17 3.22 2.24 1.60
CA ILE A 17 2.37 2.76 0.53
C ILE A 17 1.55 3.96 1.01
N TRP A 18 1.01 3.89 2.24
CA TRP A 18 0.30 5.01 2.83
C TRP A 18 1.20 6.24 2.99
N GLY A 19 2.44 6.06 3.47
CA GLY A 19 3.43 7.13 3.62
C GLY A 19 3.82 7.75 2.28
N GLU A 20 4.20 6.92 1.31
CA GLU A 20 4.63 7.39 -0.01
C GLU A 20 3.48 8.09 -0.78
N ALA A 21 2.27 7.53 -0.75
CA ALA A 21 1.11 8.16 -1.39
C ALA A 21 0.71 9.47 -0.68
N THR A 22 0.84 9.53 0.65
CA THR A 22 0.61 10.75 1.43
C THR A 22 1.62 11.84 1.09
N GLU A 23 2.89 11.48 0.92
CA GLU A 23 3.95 12.44 0.59
C GLU A 23 3.78 13.01 -0.83
N ARG A 24 3.42 12.18 -1.81
CA ARG A 24 3.29 12.60 -3.21
C ARG A 24 2.00 13.38 -3.51
N LYS A 25 0.86 12.92 -2.98
CA LYS A 25 -0.48 13.39 -3.41
C LYS A 25 -1.34 13.89 -2.23
N GLY A 26 -0.76 13.97 -1.03
CA GLY A 26 -1.42 14.43 0.19
C GLY A 26 -2.14 13.32 0.96
N LYS A 27 -2.47 13.62 2.23
CA LYS A 27 -3.05 12.66 3.21
C LYS A 27 -4.32 11.96 2.74
N GLN A 28 -5.16 12.63 1.94
CA GLN A 28 -6.42 12.09 1.44
C GLN A 28 -6.18 10.93 0.47
N VAL A 29 -5.23 11.07 -0.45
CA VAL A 29 -4.89 10.04 -1.45
C VAL A 29 -4.19 8.85 -0.80
N GLY A 30 -3.32 9.09 0.19
CA GLY A 30 -2.69 8.02 0.95
C GLY A 30 -3.69 7.16 1.72
N CYS A 31 -4.68 7.78 2.37
CA CYS A 31 -5.74 7.05 3.07
C CYS A 31 -6.60 6.22 2.10
N LEU A 32 -6.90 6.78 0.92
CA LEU A 32 -7.68 6.11 -0.13
C LEU A 32 -6.95 4.85 -0.64
N TRP A 33 -5.64 4.95 -0.86
CA TRP A 33 -4.81 3.79 -1.22
C TRP A 33 -4.71 2.73 -0.13
N ALA A 34 -4.63 3.14 1.14
CA ALA A 34 -4.66 2.19 2.25
C ALA A 34 -5.98 1.40 2.30
N ILE A 35 -7.13 2.05 2.03
CA ILE A 35 -8.43 1.37 1.92
C ILE A 35 -8.47 0.41 0.73
N VAL A 36 -7.97 0.85 -0.44
CA VAL A 36 -7.88 0.01 -1.64
C VAL A 36 -7.05 -1.25 -1.37
N ILE A 37 -5.91 -1.12 -0.70
CA ILE A 37 -5.06 -2.26 -0.35
C ILE A 37 -5.70 -3.12 0.73
N PHE A 38 -6.43 -2.53 1.68
CA PHE A 38 -7.18 -3.30 2.67
C PHE A 38 -8.29 -4.15 2.02
N LEU A 39 -8.94 -3.63 0.97
CA LEU A 39 -10.02 -4.31 0.26
C LEU A 39 -9.53 -5.34 -0.76
N LEU A 40 -8.51 -5.00 -1.57
CA LEU A 40 -7.95 -5.86 -2.62
C LEU A 40 -6.79 -6.74 -2.13
N GLY A 41 -6.31 -6.51 -0.91
CA GLY A 41 -5.14 -7.18 -0.35
C GLY A 41 -3.90 -6.99 -1.24
N PRO A 42 -3.17 -8.07 -1.58
CA PRO A 42 -1.94 -7.99 -2.36
C PRO A 42 -2.17 -7.44 -3.77
N ILE A 43 -3.38 -7.60 -4.34
CA ILE A 43 -3.71 -7.09 -5.67
C ILE A 43 -3.68 -5.55 -5.66
N GLY A 44 -4.15 -4.91 -4.58
CA GLY A 44 -4.10 -3.46 -4.44
C GLY A 44 -2.68 -2.91 -4.43
N ILE A 45 -1.73 -3.66 -3.85
CA ILE A 45 -0.30 -3.31 -3.86
C ILE A 45 0.26 -3.33 -5.28
N ILE A 46 -0.08 -4.36 -6.06
CA ILE A 46 0.38 -4.48 -7.45
C ILE A 46 -0.16 -3.32 -8.29
N VAL A 47 -1.45 -3.00 -8.16
CA VAL A 47 -2.08 -1.88 -8.88
C VAL A 47 -1.44 -0.54 -8.48
N TYR A 48 -1.11 -0.34 -7.20
CA TYR A 48 -0.37 0.84 -6.74
C TYR A 48 0.99 0.98 -7.42
N LEU A 49 1.77 -0.09 -7.48
CA LEU A 49 3.10 -0.08 -8.09
C LEU A 49 3.06 0.20 -9.59
N ILE A 50 2.04 -0.33 -10.28
CA ILE A 50 1.81 -0.06 -11.70
C ILE A 50 1.44 1.41 -11.91
N LEU A 51 0.43 1.91 -11.20
CA LEU A 51 -0.01 3.30 -11.35
C LEU A 51 1.09 4.29 -10.96
N ARG A 52 1.87 3.99 -9.92
CA ARG A 52 3.04 4.79 -9.52
C ARG A 52 4.11 4.92 -10.63
N ASN A 53 4.31 3.90 -11.46
CA ASN A 53 5.28 3.95 -12.55
C ASN A 53 4.75 4.65 -13.80
N LEU A 54 3.42 4.77 -13.92
CA LEU A 54 2.76 5.45 -15.02
C LEU A 54 2.59 6.95 -14.77
N ASP A 55 2.57 7.36 -13.50
CA ASP A 55 2.49 8.75 -13.01
C ASP A 55 3.89 9.39 -12.93
#